data_AF-A0A135VE48-F1
#
_entry.id   AF-A0A135VE48-F1
#
_cell.length_a   1.000
_cell.length_b   1.000
_cell.length_c   1.000
_cell.angle_alpha   90.00
_cell.angle_beta   90.00
_cell.angle_gamma   90.00
#
_symmetry.space_group_name_H-M   'P 1'
#
loop_
_entity.id
_entity.type
_entity.pdbx_description
1 polymer ?
#
loop_
_entity_poly.entity_id
_entity_poly.type
_entity_poly.pdbx_seq_one_letter_code
_entity_poly.pdbx_strand_id
1 'polypeptide(L)'
;MITAQIGTMQNVREKARKALTDYLTMFLPGSWTEPLARLKLLLQSSSDIDWEALKGHALVFFDEKRLSNDRVECLARVERLGEALREIHSALSPAEWHKTVDDIAYATNFRVSKAAIQATNLHVAEENKEETTKKPERAKV
;
A
#
# COMPACT_ATOMS: atom_id res chain seq x y z
N MET A 1 3.97 11.49 32.70
CA MET A 1 4.86 11.13 31.57
C MET A 1 4.45 9.86 30.80
N ILE A 2 3.29 9.23 31.05
CA ILE A 2 2.86 8.00 30.35
C ILE A 2 2.08 8.30 29.05
N THR A 3 1.35 9.41 29.01
CA THR A 3 0.55 9.85 27.86
C THR A 3 1.38 10.19 26.62
N ALA A 4 2.61 10.71 26.80
CA ALA A 4 3.49 11.05 25.69
C ALA A 4 3.99 9.79 24.94
N GLN A 5 4.39 8.73 25.67
CA GLN A 5 4.86 7.48 25.07
C GLN A 5 3.74 6.73 24.31
N ILE A 6 2.52 6.75 24.84
CA ILE A 6 1.34 6.16 24.17
C ILE A 6 1.02 6.91 22.87
N GLY A 7 1.08 8.25 22.91
CA GLY A 7 0.89 9.09 21.71
C GLY A 7 1.94 8.82 20.63
N THR A 8 3.22 8.66 21.01
CA THR A 8 4.31 8.33 20.07
C THR A 8 4.09 6.97 19.41
N MET A 9 3.68 5.95 20.17
CA MET A 9 3.41 4.61 19.65
C MET A 9 2.26 4.57 18.64
N GLN A 10 1.17 5.29 18.92
CA GLN A 10 0.05 5.39 17.98
C GLN A 10 0.45 6.11 16.68
N ASN A 11 1.27 7.17 16.78
CA ASN A 11 1.77 7.90 15.62
C ASN A 11 2.65 7.02 14.73
N VAL A 12 3.56 6.25 15.31
CA VAL A 12 4.46 5.35 14.58
C VAL A 12 3.66 4.24 13.87
N ARG A 13 2.63 3.69 14.53
CA ARG A 13 1.72 2.69 13.92
C ARG A 13 0.93 3.27 12.76
N GLU A 14 0.40 4.49 12.90
CA GLU A 14 -0.35 5.14 11.84
C GLU A 14 0.55 5.50 10.64
N LYS A 15 1.80 5.92 10.90
CA LYS A 15 2.82 6.14 9.86
C LYS A 15 3.08 4.87 9.05
N ALA A 16 3.26 3.73 9.72
CA ALA A 16 3.46 2.43 9.06
C ALA A 16 2.23 2.00 8.23
N ARG A 17 1.00 2.17 8.77
CA ARG A 17 -0.24 1.92 8.02
C ARG A 17 -0.36 2.79 6.77
N LYS A 18 -0.07 4.08 6.90
CA LYS A 18 -0.12 5.01 5.77
C LYS A 18 0.91 4.62 4.71
N ALA A 19 2.15 4.37 5.10
CA ALA A 19 3.21 4.00 4.16
C ALA A 19 2.87 2.70 3.40
N LEU A 20 2.31 1.69 4.09
CA LEU A 20 1.86 0.46 3.42
C LEU A 20 0.66 0.69 2.51
N THR A 21 -0.27 1.59 2.89
CA THR A 21 -1.40 1.98 2.04
C THR A 21 -0.90 2.68 0.76
N ASP A 22 0.00 3.65 0.90
CA ASP A 22 0.57 4.41 -0.21
C ASP A 22 1.38 3.51 -1.16
N TYR A 23 2.02 2.47 -0.61
CA TYR A 23 2.66 1.42 -1.39
C TYR A 23 1.63 0.58 -2.16
N LEU A 24 0.64 0.02 -1.47
CA LEU A 24 -0.32 -0.92 -2.07
C LEU A 24 -1.30 -0.28 -3.06
N THR A 25 -1.61 1.01 -2.90
CA THR A 25 -2.46 1.74 -3.86
C THR A 25 -1.82 1.90 -5.24
N MET A 26 -0.49 1.79 -5.36
CA MET A 26 0.18 1.79 -6.67
C MET A 26 -0.19 0.59 -7.55
N PHE A 27 -0.69 -0.48 -6.94
CA PHE A 27 -1.06 -1.70 -7.66
C PHE A 27 -2.47 -1.62 -8.24
N LEU A 28 -3.24 -0.57 -7.93
CA LEU A 28 -4.60 -0.37 -8.46
C LEU A 28 -4.57 0.08 -9.93
N PRO A 29 -5.53 -0.37 -10.78
CA PRO A 29 -6.66 -1.24 -10.45
C PRO A 29 -6.34 -2.75 -10.39
N GLY A 30 -5.06 -3.12 -10.54
CA GLY A 30 -4.59 -4.49 -10.40
C GLY A 30 -4.61 -5.02 -8.96
N SER A 31 -4.05 -6.21 -8.78
CA SER A 31 -4.07 -6.92 -7.50
C SER A 31 -3.00 -6.41 -6.53
N TRP A 32 -3.44 -5.85 -5.40
CA TRP A 32 -2.58 -5.47 -4.26
C TRP A 32 -2.46 -6.58 -3.20
N THR A 33 -3.29 -7.62 -3.26
CA THR A 33 -3.35 -8.66 -2.23
C THR A 33 -2.11 -9.55 -2.23
N GLU A 34 -1.54 -9.81 -3.41
CA GLU A 34 -0.30 -10.59 -3.56
C GLU A 34 0.92 -9.83 -2.97
N PRO A 35 1.20 -8.56 -3.33
CA PRO A 35 2.23 -7.76 -2.67
C PRO A 35 2.07 -7.70 -1.14
N LEU A 36 0.84 -7.54 -0.65
CA LEU A 36 0.56 -7.51 0.79
C LEU A 36 0.90 -8.85 1.46
N ALA A 37 0.48 -9.97 0.86
CA ALA A 37 0.73 -11.30 1.43
C ALA A 37 2.22 -11.62 1.51
N ARG A 38 3.01 -11.29 0.48
CA ARG A 38 4.46 -11.54 0.50
C ARG A 38 5.20 -10.62 1.48
N LEU A 39 4.84 -9.34 1.53
CA LEU A 39 5.42 -8.44 2.53
C LEU A 39 5.14 -8.93 3.95
N LYS A 40 3.91 -9.37 4.22
CA LYS A 40 3.55 -9.96 5.52
C LYS A 40 4.43 -11.17 5.87
N LEU A 41 4.63 -12.09 4.91
CA LEU A 41 5.50 -13.25 5.11
C LEU A 41 6.94 -12.84 5.44
N LEU A 42 7.51 -11.89 4.71
CA LEU A 42 8.88 -11.41 4.94
C LEU A 42 9.04 -10.72 6.31
N LEU A 43 8.04 -9.97 6.73
CA LEU A 43 8.05 -9.30 8.03
C LEU A 43 7.92 -10.29 9.20
N GLN A 44 7.32 -11.45 8.98
CA GLN A 44 7.04 -12.44 10.03
C GLN A 44 7.96 -13.69 9.96
N SER A 45 8.89 -13.77 9.01
CA SER A 45 9.69 -14.99 8.76
C SER A 45 10.99 -15.09 9.58
N SER A 46 11.55 -13.96 10.03
CA SER A 46 12.85 -13.89 10.70
C SER A 46 12.78 -13.01 11.95
N SER A 47 13.57 -13.37 12.97
CA SER A 47 13.80 -12.51 14.14
C SER A 47 14.60 -11.25 13.80
N ASP A 48 15.47 -11.35 12.78
CA ASP A 48 16.23 -10.23 12.25
C ASP A 48 15.77 -9.94 10.82
N ILE A 49 15.13 -8.79 10.63
CA ILE A 49 14.62 -8.36 9.33
C ILE A 49 15.75 -7.65 8.58
N ASP A 50 16.16 -8.22 7.45
CA ASP A 50 16.97 -7.50 6.47
C ASP A 50 16.07 -6.50 5.71
N TRP A 51 16.14 -5.25 6.15
CA TRP A 51 15.34 -4.16 5.60
C TRP A 51 15.70 -3.81 4.16
N GLU A 52 16.95 -3.99 3.74
CA GLU A 52 17.36 -3.71 2.36
C GLU A 52 16.86 -4.80 1.42
N ALA A 53 16.92 -6.07 1.85
CA ALA A 53 16.28 -7.17 1.15
C ALA A 53 14.76 -6.99 1.06
N LEU A 54 14.09 -6.57 2.15
CA LEU A 54 12.65 -6.27 2.15
C LEU A 54 12.29 -5.21 1.09
N LYS A 55 13.06 -4.11 1.04
CA LYS A 55 12.86 -3.06 0.01
C LYS A 55 13.13 -3.60 -1.40
N GLY A 56 14.17 -4.42 -1.58
CA GLY A 56 14.43 -5.11 -2.85
C GLY A 56 13.26 -5.96 -3.31
N HIS A 57 12.69 -6.78 -2.42
CA HIS A 57 11.50 -7.58 -2.71
C HIS A 57 10.28 -6.72 -3.04
N ALA A 58 10.07 -5.61 -2.33
CA ALA A 58 9.02 -4.66 -2.66
C ALA A 58 9.21 -4.04 -4.06
N LEU A 59 10.46 -3.80 -4.47
CA LEU A 59 10.78 -3.26 -5.80
C LEU A 59 10.52 -4.24 -6.94
N VAL A 60 10.82 -5.52 -6.74
CA VAL A 60 10.58 -6.57 -7.75
C VAL A 60 9.12 -6.59 -8.22
N PHE A 61 8.17 -6.36 -7.32
CA PHE A 61 6.76 -6.30 -7.67
C PHE A 61 6.40 -5.16 -8.63
N PHE A 62 7.09 -4.01 -8.58
CA PHE A 62 6.87 -2.94 -9.56
C PHE A 62 7.38 -3.35 -10.92
N ASP A 63 8.59 -3.91 -10.98
CA ASP A 63 9.21 -4.33 -12.24
C ASP A 63 8.38 -5.43 -12.92
N GLU A 64 7.89 -6.41 -12.15
CA GLU A 64 7.04 -7.50 -12.65
C GLU A 64 5.68 -7.00 -13.17
N LYS A 65 5.06 -6.04 -12.47
CA LYS A 65 3.72 -5.53 -12.82
C LYS A 65 3.77 -4.32 -13.74
N ARG A 66 4.97 -3.82 -14.10
CA ARG A 66 5.20 -2.61 -14.93
C ARG A 66 4.38 -1.40 -14.45
N LEU A 67 4.28 -1.23 -13.14
CA LEU A 67 3.48 -0.18 -12.52
C LEU A 67 4.28 1.12 -12.56
N SER A 68 3.81 2.09 -13.35
CA SER A 68 4.32 3.46 -13.47
C SER A 68 5.52 3.70 -14.41
N ASN A 69 5.48 4.86 -15.09
CA ASN A 69 6.60 5.48 -15.79
C ASN A 69 7.52 6.29 -14.85
N ASP A 70 7.07 6.58 -13.61
CA ASP A 70 7.80 7.36 -12.61
C ASP A 70 8.44 6.43 -11.57
N ARG A 71 9.63 5.93 -11.93
CA ARG A 71 10.46 5.08 -11.08
C ARG A 71 10.93 5.80 -9.80
N VAL A 72 11.06 7.13 -9.83
CA VAL A 72 11.54 7.92 -8.68
C VAL A 72 10.49 7.91 -7.58
N GLU A 73 9.22 8.11 -7.94
CA GLU A 73 8.13 8.04 -6.98
C GLU A 73 8.00 6.65 -6.34
N CYS A 74 8.12 5.58 -7.15
CA CYS A 74 8.10 4.21 -6.65
C CYS A 74 9.21 3.95 -5.62
N LEU A 75 10.46 4.33 -5.95
CA LEU A 75 11.59 4.21 -5.03
C LEU A 75 11.32 4.99 -3.74
N ALA A 76 10.86 6.23 -3.84
CA ALA A 76 10.56 7.05 -2.67
C ALA A 76 9.44 6.44 -1.79
N ARG A 77 8.44 5.80 -2.37
CA ARG A 77 7.37 5.10 -1.62
C ARG A 77 7.90 3.84 -0.92
N VAL A 78 8.79 3.08 -1.56
CA VAL A 78 9.43 1.90 -0.95
C VAL A 78 10.36 2.30 0.18
N GLU A 79 11.16 3.36 0.02
CA GLU A 79 12.02 3.86 1.10
C GLU A 79 11.19 4.29 2.32
N ARG A 80 10.12 5.08 2.11
CA ARG A 80 9.20 5.47 3.19
C ARG A 80 8.55 4.27 3.87
N LEU A 81 8.21 3.23 3.12
CA LEU A 81 7.68 1.98 3.68
C LEU A 81 8.71 1.28 4.57
N GLY A 82 9.92 1.09 4.07
CA GLY A 82 11.01 0.45 4.81
C GLY A 82 11.35 1.20 6.10
N GLU A 83 11.48 2.52 6.03
CA GLU A 83 11.73 3.38 7.19
C GLU A 83 10.61 3.28 8.23
N ALA A 84 9.35 3.39 7.80
CA ALA A 84 8.22 3.36 8.72
C ALA A 84 8.08 2.00 9.42
N LEU A 85 8.33 0.89 8.71
CA LEU A 85 8.32 -0.46 9.28
C LEU A 85 9.51 -0.70 10.22
N ARG A 86 10.70 -0.20 9.86
CA ARG A 86 11.90 -0.26 10.71
C ARG A 86 11.71 0.52 12.01
N GLU A 87 11.12 1.70 11.92
CA GLU A 87 10.81 2.57 13.06
C GLU A 87 9.87 1.86 14.04
N ILE A 88 8.76 1.27 13.56
CA ILE A 88 7.85 0.55 14.45
C ILE A 88 8.46 -0.74 15.00
N HIS A 89 9.25 -1.47 14.21
CA HIS A 89 9.92 -2.69 14.67
C HIS A 89 10.90 -2.39 15.81
N SER A 90 11.66 -1.29 15.71
CA SER A 90 12.61 -0.88 16.74
C SER A 90 11.97 -0.52 18.09
N ALA A 91 10.67 -0.26 18.09
CA ALA A 91 9.93 0.21 19.25
C ALA A 91 9.02 -0.86 19.87
N LEU A 92 9.01 -2.08 19.32
CA LEU A 92 8.18 -3.20 19.77
C LEU A 92 9.03 -4.39 20.23
N SER A 93 8.47 -5.18 21.14
CA SER A 93 9.00 -6.51 21.41
C SER A 93 8.71 -7.49 20.25
N PRO A 94 9.47 -8.58 20.10
CA PRO A 94 9.20 -9.60 19.07
C PRO A 94 7.78 -10.19 19.15
N ALA A 95 7.22 -10.34 20.35
CA ALA A 95 5.87 -10.85 20.53
C ALA A 95 4.79 -9.86 20.03
N GLU A 96 5.00 -8.56 20.25
CA GLU A 96 4.09 -7.50 19.80
C GLU A 96 4.21 -7.24 18.30
N TRP A 97 5.36 -7.58 17.71
CA TRP A 97 5.64 -7.39 16.29
C TRP A 97 4.67 -8.14 15.40
N HIS A 98 4.52 -9.46 15.59
CA HIS A 98 3.65 -10.29 14.74
C HIS A 98 2.21 -9.76 14.73
N LYS A 99 1.67 -9.46 15.92
CA LYS A 99 0.33 -8.88 16.08
C LYS A 99 0.22 -7.51 15.42
N THR A 100 1.26 -6.68 15.54
CA THR A 100 1.27 -5.35 14.94
C THR A 100 1.31 -5.42 13.42
N VAL A 101 2.07 -6.35 12.84
CA VAL A 101 2.08 -6.60 11.39
C VAL A 101 0.68 -6.98 10.90
N ASP A 102 -0.02 -7.87 11.62
CA ASP A 102 -1.39 -8.26 11.29
C ASP A 102 -2.35 -7.06 11.34
N ASP A 103 -2.28 -6.25 12.40
CA ASP A 103 -3.10 -5.05 12.57
C ASP A 103 -2.84 -4.02 11.45
N ILE A 104 -1.58 -3.83 11.06
CA ILE A 104 -1.19 -2.93 9.96
C ILE A 104 -1.71 -3.46 8.63
N ALA A 105 -1.52 -4.76 8.37
CA ALA A 105 -1.96 -5.40 7.13
C ALA A 105 -3.47 -5.35 6.97
N TYR A 106 -4.23 -5.64 8.03
CA TYR A 106 -5.69 -5.58 8.02
C TYR A 106 -6.21 -4.16 7.76
N ALA A 107 -5.70 -3.18 8.51
CA ALA A 107 -6.09 -1.78 8.35
C ALA A 107 -5.78 -1.26 6.94
N THR A 108 -4.63 -1.65 6.42
CA THR A 108 -4.21 -1.27 5.07
C THR A 108 -5.08 -1.93 4.01
N ASN A 109 -5.32 -3.23 4.11
CA ASN A 109 -6.16 -3.94 3.15
C ASN A 109 -7.54 -3.28 3.04
N PHE A 110 -8.17 -2.93 4.17
CA PHE A 110 -9.44 -2.21 4.18
C PHE A 110 -9.36 -0.85 3.45
N ARG A 111 -8.31 -0.07 3.70
CA ARG A 111 -8.10 1.25 3.05
C ARG A 111 -7.89 1.11 1.54
N VAL A 112 -7.08 0.14 1.11
CA VAL A 112 -6.81 -0.10 -0.31
C VAL A 112 -8.04 -0.66 -1.01
N SER A 113 -8.81 -1.56 -0.39
CA SER A 113 -10.11 -2.01 -0.92
C SER A 113 -11.07 -0.84 -1.16
N LYS A 114 -11.14 0.11 -0.23
CA LYS A 114 -11.96 1.32 -0.42
C LYS A 114 -11.45 2.16 -1.60
N ALA A 115 -10.14 2.35 -1.72
CA ALA A 115 -9.54 3.07 -2.83
C ALA A 115 -9.77 2.36 -4.18
N ALA A 116 -9.72 1.03 -4.20
CA ALA A 116 -10.02 0.21 -5.37
C ALA A 116 -11.45 0.41 -5.86
N ILE A 117 -12.43 0.36 -4.95
CA ILE A 117 -13.84 0.63 -5.29
C ILE A 117 -14.00 2.04 -5.87
N GLN A 118 -13.33 3.04 -5.30
CA GLN A 118 -13.36 4.41 -5.80
C GLN A 118 -12.73 4.52 -7.20
N ALA A 119 -11.59 3.87 -7.42
CA ALA A 119 -10.93 3.83 -8.72
C ALA A 119 -11.81 3.16 -9.79
N THR A 120 -12.46 2.04 -9.47
CA THR A 120 -13.39 1.36 -10.38
C THR A 120 -14.60 2.25 -10.72
N ASN A 121 -15.19 2.91 -9.72
CA ASN A 121 -16.34 3.79 -9.95
C ASN A 121 -15.99 5.01 -10.80
N LEU A 122 -14.78 5.56 -10.64
CA LEU A 122 -14.27 6.66 -11.48
C LEU A 122 -14.08 6.19 -12.92
N HIS A 123 -13.48 5.01 -13.12
CA HIS A 123 -13.29 4.43 -14.45
C HIS A 123 -14.62 4.22 -15.19
N VAL A 124 -15.63 3.65 -14.51
CA VAL A 124 -16.98 3.48 -15.09
C VAL A 124 -17.64 4.82 -15.41
N ALA A 125 -17.44 5.86 -14.59
CA ALA A 125 -17.99 7.19 -14.84
C ALA A 125 -17.31 7.89 -16.04
N GLU A 126 -16.02 7.63 -16.26
CA GLU A 126 -15.27 8.13 -17.42
C GLU A 126 -15.70 7.41 -18.72
N GLU A 127 -15.84 6.09 -18.70
CA GLU A 127 -16.36 5.31 -19.84
C GLU A 127 -17.76 5.77 -20.27
N ASN A 128 -18.66 6.02 -19.30
CA ASN A 128 -20.01 6.51 -19.59
C ASN A 128 -20.04 7.94 -20.18
N LYS A 129 -19.05 8.79 -19.85
CA LYS A 129 -18.90 10.12 -20.47
C LYS A 129 -18.37 10.03 -21.90
N GLU A 130 -17.47 9.10 -22.18
CA GLU A 130 -17.00 8.87 -23.55
C GLU A 130 -18.08 8.29 -24.47
N GLU A 131 -18.93 7.38 -23.97
CA GLU A 131 -20.07 6.84 -24.73
C GLU A 131 -21.13 7.90 -25.06
N THR A 132 -21.42 8.80 -24.12
CA THR A 132 -22.38 9.91 -24.33
C THR A 132 -21.84 11.01 -25.26
N THR A 133 -20.52 11.13 -25.41
CA THR A 133 -19.92 12.10 -26.35
C THR A 133 -19.86 11.56 -27.78
N LYS A 134 -19.97 10.24 -27.99
CA LYS A 134 -19.90 9.59 -29.32
C LYS A 134 -21.25 9.37 -30.03
N LYS A 135 -22.39 9.74 -29.42
CA LYS A 135 -23.71 9.81 -30.09
C LYS A 135 -24.39 11.12 -29.66
N PRO A 136 -24.75 12.02 -30.59
CA PRO A 136 -25.78 11.71 -31.58
C PRO A 136 -25.60 12.45 -32.92
N GLU A 137 -25.32 11.74 -34.02
CA GLU A 137 -25.63 12.27 -35.35
C GLU A 137 -25.89 11.12 -36.31
N ARG A 138 -27.18 10.83 -36.51
CA ARG A 138 -27.82 10.26 -37.72
C ARG A 138 -29.08 9.51 -37.32
N ALA A 139 -30.16 10.26 -37.15
CA ALA A 139 -31.50 9.73 -37.29
C ALA A 139 -32.42 10.85 -37.82
N LYS A 140 -32.12 11.32 -39.03
CA LYS A 140 -33.09 11.97 -39.93
C LYS A 140 -32.63 11.74 -41.36
N VAL A 141 -33.18 10.73 -42.03
CA VAL A 141 -33.81 10.80 -43.37
C VAL A 141 -34.78 9.63 -43.45
#